data_AF-A0AAU3E383-F1
#
_entry.id   AF-A0AAU3E383-F1
#
_cell.length_a   1.000
_cell.length_b   1.000
_cell.length_c   1.000
_cell.angle_alpha   90.00
_cell.angle_beta   90.00
_cell.angle_gamma   90.00
#
_symmetry.space_group_name_H-M   'P 1'
#
loop_
_entity.id
_entity.type
_entity.pdbx_description
1 polymer ?
#
loop_
_entity_poly.entity_id
_entity_poly.type
_entity_poly.pdbx_seq_one_letter_code
_entity_poly.pdbx_strand_id
1 'polypeptide(L)'
;MSDKKLCESAKKAGDDMKSQFVAAMQSGEPSPAVFKKILTDLDEKLTTLAATGSEGKVATALKQFGVEASKAAAAADPADAADNPAFEKAGADITAACKAAGVSVNF
;
A
#
# COMPACT_ATOMS: atom_id res chain seq x y z
N MET A 1 -6.76 7.57 15.53
CA MET A 1 -5.70 8.50 15.08
C MET A 1 -6.32 9.61 14.24
N SER A 2 -5.70 10.80 14.13
CA SER A 2 -6.13 11.80 13.13
C SER A 2 -5.71 11.36 11.73
N ASP A 3 -6.41 11.87 10.70
CA ASP A 3 -6.09 11.58 9.29
C ASP A 3 -4.64 11.96 8.93
N LYS A 4 -4.14 13.08 9.47
CA LYS A 4 -2.74 13.48 9.30
C LYS A 4 -1.77 12.40 9.81
N LYS A 5 -1.96 11.93 11.05
CA LYS A 5 -1.08 10.93 11.67
C LYS A 5 -1.21 9.57 10.98
N LEU A 6 -2.42 9.24 10.53
CA LEU A 6 -2.68 8.04 9.75
C LEU A 6 -1.93 8.08 8.41
N CYS A 7 -1.95 9.21 7.71
CA CYS A 7 -1.21 9.42 6.46
C CYS A 7 0.31 9.41 6.62
N GLU A 8 0.84 9.99 7.69
CA GLU A 8 2.27 9.91 8.01
C GLU A 8 2.69 8.44 8.24
N SER A 9 1.85 7.67 8.94
CA SER A 9 2.10 6.25 9.19
C SER A 9 1.99 5.41 7.92
N ALA A 10 0.99 5.70 7.08
CA ALA A 10 0.82 5.08 5.78
C ALA A 10 2.02 5.39 4.88
N LYS A 11 2.47 6.65 4.81
CA LYS A 11 3.66 7.06 4.07
C LYS A 11 4.87 6.22 4.46
N LYS A 12 5.11 6.07 5.77
CA LYS A 12 6.19 5.23 6.27
C LYS A 12 6.05 3.78 5.80
N ALA A 13 4.85 3.20 5.86
CA ALA A 13 4.61 1.84 5.37
C ALA A 13 4.92 1.70 3.87
N GLY A 14 4.51 2.68 3.05
CA GLY A 14 4.81 2.72 1.62
C GLY A 14 6.31 2.90 1.31
N ASP A 15 7.00 3.77 2.04
CA ASP A 15 8.44 4.00 1.89
C ASP A 15 9.25 2.75 2.30
N ASP A 16 8.85 2.07 3.40
CA ASP A 16 9.46 0.82 3.85
C ASP A 16 9.26 -0.29 2.78
N MET A 17 8.06 -0.37 2.18
CA MET A 17 7.77 -1.32 1.10
C MET A 17 8.60 -1.05 -0.16
N LYS A 18 8.68 0.22 -0.60
CA LYS A 18 9.54 0.62 -1.74
C LYS A 18 10.99 0.24 -1.50
N SER A 19 11.47 0.41 -0.27
CA SER A 19 12.83 -0.01 0.11
C SER A 19 13.02 -1.52 0.03
N GLN A 20 12.06 -2.32 0.52
CA GLN A 20 12.08 -3.79 0.40
C GLN A 20 12.08 -4.23 -1.07
N PHE A 21 11.27 -3.58 -1.91
CA PHE A 21 11.21 -3.87 -3.34
C PHE A 21 12.52 -3.54 -4.06
N VAL A 22 13.09 -2.34 -3.81
CA VAL A 22 14.38 -1.94 -4.38
C VAL A 22 15.49 -2.89 -3.93
N ALA A 23 15.51 -3.29 -2.66
CA ALA A 23 16.50 -4.26 -2.15
C ALA A 23 16.35 -5.63 -2.82
N ALA A 24 15.11 -6.09 -3.07
CA ALA A 24 14.87 -7.30 -3.82
C ALA A 24 15.40 -7.20 -5.26
N MET A 25 15.14 -6.10 -5.96
CA MET A 25 15.63 -5.86 -7.32
C MET A 25 17.16 -5.78 -7.42
N GLN A 26 17.83 -5.24 -6.38
CA GLN A 26 19.30 -5.22 -6.33
C GLN A 26 19.92 -6.63 -6.24
N SER A 27 19.15 -7.62 -5.78
CA SER A 27 19.55 -9.02 -5.72
C SER A 27 19.21 -9.80 -7.01
N GLY A 28 18.65 -9.14 -8.01
CA GLY A 28 18.11 -9.72 -9.25
C GLY A 28 16.60 -9.52 -9.39
N GLU A 29 16.00 -10.07 -10.44
CA GLU A 29 14.54 -10.00 -10.63
C GLU A 29 13.81 -10.68 -9.45
N PRO A 30 12.91 -9.98 -8.73
CA PRO A 30 12.26 -10.56 -7.57
C PRO A 30 11.37 -11.73 -7.97
N SER A 31 11.49 -12.85 -7.27
CA SER A 31 10.62 -14.00 -7.52
C SER A 31 9.16 -13.69 -7.15
N PRO A 32 8.17 -14.42 -7.72
CA PRO A 32 6.77 -14.29 -7.34
C PRO A 32 6.53 -14.41 -5.82
N ALA A 33 7.33 -15.24 -5.13
CA ALA A 33 7.26 -15.39 -3.68
C ALA A 33 7.67 -14.12 -2.92
N VAL A 34 8.65 -13.37 -3.44
CA VAL A 34 9.06 -12.09 -2.87
C VAL A 34 7.97 -11.04 -3.06
N PHE A 35 7.39 -10.93 -4.27
CA PHE A 35 6.27 -10.02 -4.51
C PHE A 35 5.08 -10.34 -3.62
N LYS A 36 4.69 -11.61 -3.53
CA LYS A 36 3.62 -12.07 -2.64
C LYS A 36 3.87 -11.61 -1.21
N LYS A 37 5.08 -11.83 -0.69
CA LYS A 37 5.45 -11.39 0.67
C LYS A 37 5.31 -9.88 0.84
N ILE A 38 5.85 -9.09 -0.10
CA ILE A 38 5.79 -7.62 -0.03
C ILE A 38 4.34 -7.14 -0.03
N LEU A 39 3.50 -7.68 -0.90
CA LEU A 39 2.09 -7.30 -1.03
C LEU A 39 1.25 -7.75 0.19
N THR A 40 1.50 -8.93 0.74
CA THR A 40 0.86 -9.39 1.99
C THR A 40 1.28 -8.52 3.18
N ASP A 41 2.58 -8.24 3.35
CA ASP A 41 3.09 -7.39 4.44
C ASP A 41 2.48 -5.97 4.34
N LEU A 42 2.23 -5.49 3.13
CA LEU A 42 1.60 -4.20 2.86
C LEU A 42 0.11 -4.18 3.19
N ASP A 43 -0.65 -5.18 2.76
CA ASP A 43 -2.05 -5.36 3.14
C ASP A 43 -2.21 -5.35 4.66
N GLU A 44 -1.45 -6.19 5.37
CA GLU A 44 -1.52 -6.28 6.83
C GLU A 44 -1.26 -4.93 7.50
N LYS A 45 -0.21 -4.21 7.07
CA LYS A 45 0.14 -2.89 7.61
C LYS A 45 -0.96 -1.87 7.35
N LEU A 46 -1.46 -1.76 6.13
CA LEU A 46 -2.44 -0.75 5.76
C LEU A 46 -3.82 -1.04 6.35
N THR A 47 -4.23 -2.31 6.39
CA THR A 47 -5.46 -2.75 7.06
C THR A 47 -5.40 -2.48 8.56
N THR A 48 -4.26 -2.75 9.20
CA THR A 48 -4.03 -2.42 10.62
C THR A 48 -4.09 -0.90 10.84
N LEU A 49 -3.40 -0.11 10.02
CA LEU A 49 -3.43 1.35 10.12
C LEU A 49 -4.84 1.88 9.97
N ALA A 50 -5.60 1.41 8.97
CA ALA A 50 -6.97 1.81 8.75
C ALA A 50 -7.89 1.49 9.92
N ALA A 51 -7.66 0.40 10.66
CA ALA A 51 -8.39 0.07 11.88
C ALA A 51 -8.10 1.04 13.04
N THR A 52 -6.96 1.72 13.03
CA THR A 52 -6.62 2.76 14.04
C THR A 52 -7.13 4.16 13.66
N GLY A 53 -7.60 4.34 12.42
CA GLY A 53 -8.17 5.58 11.91
C GLY A 53 -9.61 5.81 12.37
N SER A 54 -10.03 7.06 12.41
CA SER A 54 -11.46 7.39 12.43
C SER A 54 -12.11 6.95 11.12
N GLU A 55 -13.42 6.69 11.11
CA GLU A 55 -14.14 6.44 9.85
C GLU A 55 -14.07 7.68 8.95
N GLY A 56 -13.16 7.64 7.98
CA GLY A 56 -12.79 8.78 7.14
C GLY A 56 -12.17 8.32 5.83
N LYS A 57 -12.07 9.24 4.86
CA LYS A 57 -11.64 8.92 3.49
C LYS A 57 -10.26 8.24 3.44
N VAL A 58 -9.34 8.63 4.33
CA VAL A 58 -8.01 8.02 4.44
C VAL A 58 -8.12 6.56 4.87
N ALA A 59 -8.85 6.26 5.95
CA ALA A 59 -9.03 4.88 6.41
C ALA A 59 -9.71 3.99 5.36
N THR A 60 -10.70 4.51 4.63
CA THR A 60 -11.34 3.79 3.53
C THR A 60 -10.37 3.52 2.38
N ALA A 61 -9.59 4.52 1.95
CA ALA A 61 -8.61 4.36 0.87
C ALA A 61 -7.53 3.34 1.24
N LEU A 62 -7.04 3.37 2.49
CA LEU A 62 -6.05 2.39 2.98
C LEU A 62 -6.60 0.96 2.98
N LYS A 63 -7.87 0.75 3.38
CA LYS A 63 -8.51 -0.57 3.29
C LYS A 63 -8.64 -1.05 1.85
N GLN A 64 -9.07 -0.18 0.94
CA GLN A 64 -9.20 -0.53 -0.48
C GLN A 64 -7.87 -0.93 -1.10
N PHE A 65 -6.81 -0.17 -0.80
CA PHE A 65 -5.47 -0.51 -1.25
C PHE A 65 -4.97 -1.84 -0.67
N GLY A 66 -5.20 -2.08 0.63
CA GLY A 66 -4.90 -3.38 1.26
C GLY A 66 -5.62 -4.54 0.57
N VAL A 67 -6.89 -4.37 0.21
CA VAL A 67 -7.65 -5.38 -0.55
C VAL A 67 -7.03 -5.66 -1.93
N GLU A 68 -6.64 -4.64 -2.69
CA GLU A 68 -5.99 -4.86 -3.99
C GLU A 68 -4.60 -5.50 -3.83
N ALA A 69 -3.83 -5.14 -2.79
CA ALA A 69 -2.59 -5.82 -2.40
C ALA A 69 -2.80 -7.30 -2.07
N SER A 70 -3.84 -7.62 -1.31
CA SER A 70 -4.21 -8.98 -0.98
C SER A 70 -4.56 -9.81 -2.23
N LYS A 71 -5.35 -9.22 -3.16
CA LYS A 71 -5.70 -9.85 -4.44
C LYS A 71 -4.47 -10.11 -5.30
N ALA A 72 -3.58 -9.12 -5.45
CA ALA A 72 -2.35 -9.28 -6.20
C ALA A 72 -1.44 -10.35 -5.57
N ALA A 73 -1.30 -10.36 -4.24
CA ALA A 73 -0.52 -11.38 -3.52
C ALA A 73 -1.05 -12.82 -3.71
N ALA A 74 -2.35 -12.97 -3.96
CA ALA A 74 -3.00 -14.26 -4.19
C ALA A 74 -2.92 -14.75 -5.64
N ALA A 75 -2.47 -13.91 -6.57
CA ALA A 75 -2.37 -14.27 -7.99
C ALA A 75 -1.21 -15.23 -8.28
N ALA A 76 -1.27 -15.90 -9.43
CA ALA A 76 -0.20 -16.75 -9.92
C ALA A 76 1.06 -15.94 -10.26
N ASP A 77 0.87 -14.73 -10.80
CA ASP A 77 1.91 -13.73 -10.99
C ASP A 77 1.53 -12.46 -10.22
N PRO A 78 2.06 -12.29 -8.98
CA PRO A 78 1.72 -11.14 -8.15
C PRO A 78 2.26 -9.80 -8.69
N ALA A 79 3.29 -9.82 -9.54
CA ALA A 79 3.86 -8.60 -10.12
C ALA A 79 2.92 -8.05 -11.19
N ASP A 80 2.53 -8.90 -12.14
CA ASP A 80 1.54 -8.56 -13.18
C ASP A 80 0.18 -8.21 -12.56
N ALA A 81 -0.26 -8.97 -11.54
CA ALA A 81 -1.51 -8.67 -10.86
C ALA A 81 -1.50 -7.36 -10.06
N ALA A 82 -0.34 -6.84 -9.64
CA ALA A 82 -0.23 -5.53 -9.02
C ALA A 82 -0.19 -4.40 -10.05
N ASP A 83 0.24 -4.66 -11.28
CA ASP A 83 0.28 -3.72 -12.40
C ASP A 83 -1.08 -3.62 -13.09
N ASN A 84 -2.08 -3.10 -12.35
CA ASN A 84 -3.43 -2.97 -12.88
C ASN A 84 -4.10 -1.63 -12.49
N PRO A 85 -5.10 -1.17 -13.29
CA PRO A 85 -5.74 0.13 -13.06
C PRO A 85 -6.44 0.28 -11.70
N ALA A 86 -6.90 -0.81 -11.08
CA ALA A 86 -7.54 -0.75 -9.77
C ALA A 86 -6.52 -0.49 -8.67
N PHE A 87 -5.32 -1.08 -8.77
CA PHE A 87 -4.23 -0.85 -7.84
C PHE A 87 -3.70 0.58 -7.93
N GLU A 88 -3.45 1.06 -9.16
CA GLU A 88 -3.05 2.45 -9.41
C GLU A 88 -4.09 3.43 -8.87
N LYS A 89 -5.38 3.16 -9.12
CA LYS A 89 -6.46 3.98 -8.59
C LYS A 89 -6.49 4.01 -7.06
N ALA A 90 -6.29 2.86 -6.41
CA ALA A 90 -6.25 2.81 -4.95
C ALA A 90 -5.09 3.66 -4.40
N GLY A 91 -3.91 3.62 -5.04
CA GLY A 91 -2.75 4.43 -4.64
C GLY A 91 -2.99 5.93 -4.83
N ALA A 92 -3.63 6.29 -5.94
CA ALA A 92 -4.04 7.66 -6.22
C ALA A 92 -5.08 8.17 -5.19
N ASP A 93 -6.03 7.32 -4.79
CA ASP A 93 -7.04 7.67 -3.80
C ASP A 93 -6.43 7.90 -2.41
N ILE A 94 -5.44 7.09 -1.98
CA ILE A 94 -4.67 7.35 -0.75
C ILE A 94 -3.94 8.69 -0.88
N THR A 95 -3.26 8.92 -1.99
CA THR A 95 -2.49 10.14 -2.24
C THR A 95 -3.38 11.38 -2.16
N ALA A 96 -4.54 11.35 -2.80
CA ALA A 96 -5.52 12.44 -2.76
C ALA A 96 -6.08 12.67 -1.35
N ALA A 97 -6.46 11.59 -0.65
CA ALA A 97 -6.99 11.68 0.72
C ALA A 97 -5.95 12.25 1.69
N CYS A 98 -4.70 11.81 1.59
CA CYS A 98 -3.62 12.31 2.43
C CYS A 98 -3.24 13.74 2.13
N LYS A 99 -3.26 14.15 0.84
CA LYS A 99 -3.06 15.54 0.45
C LYS A 99 -4.15 16.44 1.06
N ALA A 100 -5.40 15.99 1.08
CA ALA A 100 -6.49 16.72 1.74
C ALA A 100 -6.31 16.83 3.26
N ALA A 101 -5.63 15.86 3.88
CA ALA A 101 -5.23 15.90 5.29
C ALA A 101 -3.93 16.70 5.54
N GLY A 102 -3.36 17.34 4.51
CA GLY A 102 -2.14 18.15 4.60
C GLY A 102 -0.83 17.35 4.59
N VAL A 103 -0.86 16.07 4.20
CA VAL A 103 0.33 15.21 4.09
C VAL A 103 0.59 14.88 2.62
N SER A 104 1.79 15.20 2.14
CA SER A 104 2.21 14.78 0.80
C SER A 104 2.78 13.36 0.87
N VAL A 105 2.11 12.43 0.20
CA VAL A 105 2.53 11.03 0.04
C VAL A 105 2.52 10.68 -1.44
N ASN A 106 3.24 9.64 -1.83
CA ASN A 106 3.16 9.08 -3.18
C ASN A 106 3.16 7.57 -3.03
N PHE A 107 1.99 6.96 -3.28
CA PHE A 107 1.83 5.51 -3.28
C PHE A 107 2.10 5.00 -4.69
#